data_AF-A0AAJ2BCM4-F1
#
_entry.id   AF-A0AAJ2BCM4-F1
#
_cell.length_a   1.000
_cell.length_b   1.000
_cell.length_c   1.000
_cell.angle_alpha   90.00
_cell.angle_beta   90.00
_cell.angle_gamma   90.00
#
_symmetry.space_group_name_H-M   'P 1'
#
loop_
_entity.id
_entity.type
_entity.pdbx_description
1 polymer ?
#
loop_
_entity_poly.entity_id
_entity_poly.type
_entity_poly.pdbx_seq_one_letter_code
_entity_poly.pdbx_strand_id
1 'polypeptide(L)'
;MKNLADMTLEIPYRGLSAFSGMGFALDQFAHSQGFFSFAEWAASEFAKGHSISGLVKPVDDMEPVPSLEPGSCATTFGYEVSIFTVSMTDQF
;
A
#
# COMPACT_ATOMS: atom_id res chain seq x y z
N MET A 1 -8.86 0.93 18.33
CA MET A 1 -8.00 0.81 17.11
C MET A 1 -8.31 -0.52 16.48
N LYS A 2 -8.80 -0.56 15.23
CA LYS A 2 -9.08 -1.80 14.51
C LYS A 2 -7.99 -1.96 13.45
N ASN A 3 -7.19 -3.03 13.53
CA ASN A 3 -6.27 -3.41 12.45
C ASN A 3 -7.14 -4.01 11.33
N LEU A 4 -7.05 -3.44 10.12
CA LEU A 4 -7.93 -3.79 8.99
C LEU A 4 -7.29 -4.78 8.01
N ALA A 5 -5.96 -4.84 7.92
CA ALA A 5 -5.26 -5.81 7.09
C ALA A 5 -3.74 -5.78 7.37
N ASP A 6 -3.13 -6.97 7.36
CA ASP A 6 -1.71 -7.16 7.03
C ASP A 6 -1.67 -7.89 5.69
N MET A 7 -1.08 -7.26 4.67
CA MET A 7 -0.98 -7.85 3.34
C MET A 7 0.46 -7.76 2.83
N THR A 8 0.97 -8.87 2.31
CA THR A 8 2.27 -8.96 1.62
C THR A 8 2.02 -9.15 0.13
N LEU A 9 2.50 -8.23 -0.70
CA LEU A 9 2.31 -8.26 -2.15
C LEU A 9 3.65 -8.20 -2.87
N GLU A 10 3.87 -9.13 -3.81
CA GLU A 10 4.99 -9.06 -4.74
C GLU A 10 4.63 -8.14 -5.91
N ILE A 11 5.31 -6.99 -6.01
CA ILE A 11 5.09 -6.03 -7.10
C ILE A 11 6.23 -6.15 -8.11
N PRO A 12 5.99 -6.62 -9.35
CA PRO A 12 7.03 -6.59 -10.38
C PRO A 12 7.30 -5.14 -10.78
N TYR A 13 8.51 -4.67 -10.50
CA TYR A 13 8.90 -3.29 -10.70
C TYR A 13 9.69 -3.13 -12.01
N ARG A 14 9.18 -2.30 -12.94
CA ARG A 14 10.00 -1.67 -13.98
C ARG A 14 9.93 -0.15 -13.83
N GLY A 15 10.98 0.47 -13.29
CA GLY A 15 11.24 1.92 -13.40
C GLY A 15 10.35 2.88 -12.58
N LEU A 16 9.60 2.42 -11.58
CA LEU A 16 8.55 3.19 -10.90
C LEU A 16 8.94 3.73 -9.52
N SER A 17 9.50 4.94 -9.31
CA SER A 17 9.96 5.48 -7.99
C SER A 17 9.40 4.85 -6.68
N ALA A 18 10.15 4.84 -5.56
CA ALA A 18 9.67 4.29 -4.28
C ALA A 18 8.22 4.68 -3.88
N PHE A 19 7.78 5.90 -4.20
CA PHE A 19 6.40 6.37 -4.03
C PHE A 19 5.38 5.67 -4.94
N SER A 20 5.74 5.36 -6.18
CA SER A 20 4.90 4.58 -7.10
C SER A 20 4.69 3.15 -6.59
N GLY A 21 5.71 2.53 -5.99
CA GLY A 21 5.57 1.23 -5.33
C GLY A 21 4.65 1.29 -4.11
N MET A 22 4.78 2.33 -3.28
CA MET A 22 3.85 2.58 -2.16
C MET A 22 2.42 2.81 -2.64
N GLY A 23 2.23 3.62 -3.69
CA GLY A 23 0.92 3.90 -4.28
C GLY A 23 0.25 2.63 -4.80
N PHE A 24 1.00 1.77 -5.49
CA PHE A 24 0.50 0.47 -5.91
C PHE A 24 0.07 -0.40 -4.72
N ALA A 25 0.90 -0.48 -3.67
CA ALA A 25 0.56 -1.26 -2.48
C ALA A 25 -0.73 -0.76 -1.81
N LEU A 26 -0.94 0.56 -1.77
CA LEU A 26 -2.16 1.18 -1.27
C LEU A 26 -3.39 0.86 -2.15
N ASP A 27 -3.23 0.86 -3.47
CA ASP A 27 -4.31 0.49 -4.39
C ASP A 27 -4.68 -0.99 -4.28
N GLN A 28 -3.71 -1.88 -4.10
CA GLN A 28 -3.99 -3.30 -3.84
C GLN A 28 -4.70 -3.50 -2.50
N PHE A 29 -4.31 -2.75 -1.46
CA PHE A 29 -5.07 -2.70 -0.21
C PHE A 29 -6.52 -2.27 -0.47
N ALA A 30 -6.76 -1.21 -1.23
CA ALA A 30 -8.11 -0.74 -1.53
C ALA A 30 -8.93 -1.74 -2.34
N HIS A 31 -8.33 -2.40 -3.32
CA HIS A 31 -8.94 -3.51 -4.07
C HIS A 31 -9.38 -4.64 -3.14
N SER A 32 -8.57 -5.00 -2.13
CA SER A 32 -8.93 -6.01 -1.12
C SER A 32 -10.15 -5.63 -0.28
N GLN A 33 -10.43 -4.32 -0.17
CA GLN A 33 -11.61 -3.78 0.51
C GLN A 33 -12.81 -3.58 -0.44
N GLY A 34 -12.68 -3.95 -1.73
CA GLY A 34 -13.73 -3.84 -2.74
C GLY A 34 -13.85 -2.46 -3.42
N PHE A 35 -12.83 -1.61 -3.30
CA PHE A 35 -12.78 -0.29 -3.97
C PHE A 35 -11.91 -0.35 -5.22
N PHE A 36 -12.06 0.61 -6.14
CA PHE A 36 -11.24 0.72 -7.34
C PHE A 36 -9.86 1.35 -7.10
N SER A 37 -9.72 2.17 -6.05
CA SER A 37 -8.44 2.82 -5.73
C SER A 37 -8.37 3.21 -4.26
N PHE A 38 -7.17 3.47 -3.75
CA PHE A 38 -6.99 4.00 -2.40
C PHE A 38 -7.69 5.33 -2.19
N ALA A 39 -7.72 6.19 -3.22
CA ALA A 39 -8.43 7.47 -3.15
C ALA A 39 -9.93 7.29 -2.92
N GLU A 40 -10.55 6.31 -3.59
CA GLU A 40 -11.97 5.99 -3.42
C GLU A 40 -12.25 5.40 -2.03
N TRP A 41 -11.43 4.46 -1.58
CA TRP A 41 -11.52 3.90 -0.24
C TRP A 41 -11.39 4.99 0.83
N ALA A 42 -10.40 5.87 0.71
CA ALA A 42 -10.14 6.95 1.66
C ALA A 42 -11.30 7.97 1.71
N ALA A 43 -11.85 8.35 0.56
CA ALA A 43 -13.03 9.20 0.50
C ALA A 43 -14.24 8.56 1.23
N SER A 44 -14.40 7.25 1.13
CA SER A 44 -15.46 6.53 1.84
C SER A 44 -15.31 6.56 3.37
N GLU A 45 -14.08 6.54 3.88
CA GLU A 45 -13.80 6.64 5.31
C GLU A 45 -13.99 8.07 5.82
N PHE A 46 -13.55 9.07 5.07
CA PHE A 46 -13.80 10.48 5.41
C PHE A 46 -15.30 10.82 5.42
N ALA A 47 -16.07 10.26 4.49
CA ALA A 47 -17.53 10.42 4.47
C ALA A 47 -18.22 9.82 5.71
N LYS A 48 -17.61 8.81 6.36
CA LYS A 48 -18.07 8.21 7.62
C LYS A 48 -17.60 8.99 8.86
N GLY A 49 -16.91 10.13 8.68
CA GLY A 49 -16.31 10.88 9.78
C GLY A 49 -15.10 10.17 10.40
N HIS A 50 -14.42 9.29 9.66
CA HIS A 50 -13.23 8.61 10.14
C HIS A 50 -11.97 9.39 9.76
N SER A 51 -10.97 9.35 10.64
CA SER A 51 -9.58 9.70 10.28
C SER A 51 -8.81 8.45 9.86
N ILE A 52 -7.86 8.64 8.96
CA ILE A 52 -7.03 7.57 8.40
C ILE A 52 -5.58 7.83 8.83
N SER A 53 -4.91 6.80 9.35
CA SER A 53 -3.48 6.80 9.62
C SER A 53 -2.90 5.48 9.14
N GLY A 54 -1.63 5.44 8.74
CA GLY A 54 -1.05 4.20 8.28
C GLY A 54 0.46 4.25 8.08
N LEU A 55 1.03 3.07 7.90
CA LEU A 55 2.42 2.83 7.57
C LEU A 55 2.47 2.00 6.29
N VAL A 56 3.31 2.42 5.35
CA VAL A 56 3.68 1.64 4.17
C VAL A 56 5.19 1.52 4.16
N LYS A 57 5.71 0.32 4.38
CA LYS A 57 7.15 0.08 4.40
C LYS A 57 7.52 -1.06 3.44
N PRO A 58 8.68 -1.00 2.79
CA PRO A 58 9.22 -2.16 2.09
C PRO A 58 9.56 -3.26 3.11
N VAL A 59 9.32 -4.52 2.74
CA VAL A 59 9.54 -5.70 3.63
C VAL A 59 10.78 -6.49 3.23
N ASP A 60 11.31 -6.25 2.04
CA ASP A 60 12.51 -6.92 1.56
C ASP A 60 13.72 -5.98 1.49
N ASP A 61 14.75 -6.32 2.27
CA ASP A 61 16.16 -6.10 1.95
C ASP A 61 16.64 -7.22 1.00
N MET A 62 15.87 -7.56 -0.05
CA MET A 62 16.42 -8.44 -1.08
C MET A 62 17.50 -7.65 -1.81
N GLU A 63 18.77 -8.01 -1.56
CA GLU A 63 19.89 -7.56 -2.37
C GLU A 63 19.46 -7.64 -3.84
N PRO A 64 19.66 -6.57 -4.62
CA PRO A 64 19.23 -6.58 -6.00
C PRO A 64 19.89 -7.75 -6.70
N VAL A 65 19.11 -8.78 -7.07
CA VAL A 65 19.64 -9.93 -7.79
C VAL A 65 20.13 -9.40 -9.13
N PRO A 66 21.44 -9.47 -9.42
CA PRO A 66 21.96 -9.01 -10.69
C PRO A 66 21.32 -9.83 -11.79
N SER A 67 20.66 -9.16 -12.73
CA SER A 67 20.06 -9.82 -13.87
C SER A 67 21.13 -10.45 -14.75
N LEU A 68 20.93 -11.71 -15.09
CA LEU A 68 21.78 -12.48 -16.01
C LEU A 68 21.58 -12.08 -17.49
N GLU A 69 20.59 -11.23 -17.80
CA GLU A 69 20.27 -10.81 -19.17
C GLU A 69 20.32 -9.29 -19.36
N PRO A 70 20.95 -8.78 -20.45
CA PRO A 70 20.95 -7.36 -20.76
C PRO A 70 19.51 -6.84 -20.97
N GLY A 71 19.02 -6.00 -20.04
CA GLY A 71 17.71 -5.35 -20.15
C GLY A 71 16.59 -5.97 -19.31
N SER A 72 16.84 -7.03 -18.54
CA SER A 72 15.94 -7.41 -17.44
C SER A 72 16.46 -6.79 -16.14
N CYS A 73 15.57 -6.26 -15.32
CA CYS A 73 15.86 -5.90 -13.94
C CYS A 73 14.69 -6.48 -13.15
N ALA A 74 14.91 -7.63 -12.53
CA ALA A 74 13.89 -8.32 -11.76
C ALA A 74 14.27 -8.22 -10.29
N THR A 75 13.70 -7.24 -9.61
CA THR A 75 13.64 -7.20 -8.15
C THR A 75 12.21 -6.87 -7.78
N THR A 76 11.42 -7.91 -7.53
CA THR A 76 10.16 -7.82 -6.80
C THR A 76 10.47 -7.30 -5.40
N PHE A 77 9.78 -6.24 -4.97
CA PHE A 77 9.85 -5.77 -3.58
C PHE A 77 8.49 -5.96 -2.93
N GLY A 78 8.47 -6.61 -1.78
CA GLY A 78 7.30 -6.68 -0.92
C GLY A 78 7.05 -5.35 -0.21
N TYR A 79 5.78 -4.95 -0.06
CA TYR A 79 5.37 -3.88 0.85
C TYR A 79 4.47 -4.44 1.95
N GLU A 80 4.66 -3.94 3.17
CA GLU A 80 3.75 -4.13 4.30
C GLU A 80 2.96 -2.83 4.44
N VAL A 81 1.64 -2.98 4.38
CA VAL A 81 0.68 -1.90 4.47
C VAL A 81 -0.14 -2.12 5.73
N SER A 82 -0.01 -1.22 6.70
CA SER A 82 -0.82 -1.22 7.92
C SER A 82 -1.64 0.07 7.98
N ILE A 83 -2.96 -0.03 7.79
CA ILE A 83 -3.87 1.13 7.81
C ILE A 83 -4.81 1.02 9.01
N PHE A 84 -4.96 2.14 9.71
CA PHE A 84 -5.83 2.32 10.87
C PHE A 84 -6.85 3.41 10.57
N THR A 85 -8.10 3.17 10.94
CA THR A 85 -9.13 4.20 10.93
C THR A 85 -9.66 4.45 12.35
N VAL A 86 -9.96 5.71 12.66
CA VAL A 86 -10.51 6.13 13.94
C VAL A 86 -11.74 6.97 13.67
N SER A 87 -12.90 6.53 14.16
CA SER A 87 -14.12 7.32 14.13
C SER A 87 -13.94 8.58 14.96
N MET A 88 -14.09 9.73 14.33
CA MET A 88 -14.18 11.00 15.05
C MET A 88 -15.62 11.13 15.54
N THR A 89 -15.91 10.69 16.77
CA THR A 89 -17.16 11.10 17.43
C THR A 89 -17.12 12.60 17.65
N ASP A 90 -18.10 13.31 17.09
CA ASP A 90 -18.23 14.76 17.11
C ASP A 90 -17.91 15.36 18.49
N GLN A 91 -16.79 16.09 18.56
CA GLN A 91 -16.63 17.24 19.44
C GLN A 91 -16.30 18.45 18.56
N PHE A 92 -17.28 18.88 17.77
CA PHE A 92 -17.32 20.23 17.21
C PHE A 92 -18.72 20.81 17.38
#